data_AF-A0A5K0WN29-F1
#
_entry.id   AF-A0A5K0WN29-F1
#
_cell.length_a   1.000
_cell.length_b   1.000
_cell.length_c   1.000
_cell.angle_alpha   90.00
_cell.angle_beta   90.00
_cell.angle_gamma   90.00
#
_symmetry.space_group_name_H-M   'P 1'
#
loop_
_entity.id
_entity.type
_entity.pdbx_description
1 polymer ?
#
loop_
_entity_poly.entity_id
_entity_poly.type
_entity_poly.pdbx_seq_one_letter_code
_entity_poly.pdbx_strand_id
1 'polypeptide(L)' 'VLVPIGLGTEEMEAAILIDILRRAGARVTLASVEPQMEVKASWGVTLVADALISACELEVFDLVVLP' A
#
# COMPACT_ATOMS: atom_id res chain seq x y z
N VAL A 1 8.85 -4.77 -2.10
CA VAL A 1 7.51 -5.30 -1.76
C VAL A 1 6.47 -4.26 -2.13
N LEU A 2 5.46 -4.66 -2.88
CA LEU A 2 4.32 -3.81 -3.25
C LEU A 2 3.15 -4.11 -2.30
N VAL A 3 2.56 -3.05 -1.76
CA VAL A 3 1.31 -3.13 -0.99
C VAL A 3 0.31 -2.22 -1.68
N PRO A 4 -0.60 -2.75 -2.51
CA PRO A 4 -1.66 -1.95 -3.10
C PRO A 4 -2.75 -1.67 -2.05
N ILE A 5 -3.28 -0.45 -2.05
CA ILE A 5 -4.38 -0.01 -1.19
C ILE A 5 -5.46 0.67 -2.04
N GLY A 6 -6.71 0.45 -1.67
CA GLY A 6 -7.89 0.99 -2.36
C GLY A 6 -8.97 1.43 -1.38
N LEU A 7 -10.03 2.01 -1.91
CA LEU A 7 -11.18 2.42 -1.12
C LEU A 7 -11.69 1.22 -0.30
N GLY A 8 -11.74 1.38 1.02
CA GLY A 8 -12.20 0.34 1.94
C GLY A 8 -11.16 -0.72 2.32
N THR A 9 -9.89 -0.57 1.97
CA THR A 9 -8.80 -1.35 2.57
C THR A 9 -8.87 -1.30 4.09
N GLU A 10 -8.64 -2.43 4.76
CA GLU A 10 -8.56 -2.49 6.23
C GLU A 10 -7.22 -1.90 6.70
N GLU A 11 -7.29 -0.83 7.51
CA GLU A 11 -6.11 -0.05 7.87
C GLU A 11 -5.11 -0.78 8.78
N MET A 12 -5.55 -1.69 9.64
CA MET A 12 -4.65 -2.45 10.51
C MET A 12 -3.89 -3.50 9.70
N GLU A 13 -4.55 -4.21 8.78
CA GLU A 13 -3.90 -5.15 7.87
C GLU A 13 -2.81 -4.43 7.06
N ALA A 14 -3.15 -3.29 6.45
CA ALA A 14 -2.19 -2.48 5.71
C ALA A 14 -1.05 -1.97 6.60
N ALA A 15 -1.36 -1.31 7.71
CA ALA A 15 -0.35 -0.70 8.58
C ALA A 15 0.61 -1.72 9.20
N ILE A 16 0.10 -2.87 9.65
CA ILE A 16 0.90 -3.93 10.27
C ILE A 16 1.85 -4.55 9.25
N LEU A 17 1.36 -4.88 8.05
CA LEU A 17 2.20 -5.43 6.98
C LEU A 17 3.32 -4.46 6.59
N ILE A 18 2.98 -3.20 6.38
CA ILE A 18 3.94 -2.15 6.02
C ILE A 18 5.01 -1.99 7.11
N ASP A 19 4.60 -1.89 8.39
CA ASP A 19 5.52 -1.69 9.51
C ASP A 19 6.47 -2.88 9.68
N ILE A 20 5.96 -4.12 9.70
CA ILE A 20 6.79 -5.31 9.88
C ILE A 20 7.78 -5.48 8.72
N LEU A 21 7.32 -5.31 7.47
CA LEU A 21 8.19 -5.47 6.30
C LEU A 21 9.29 -4.39 6.26
N ARG A 22 8.96 -3.13 6.60
CA ARG A 22 9.95 -2.06 6.70
C ARG A 22 10.96 -2.35 7.83
N ARG A 23 10.52 -2.84 8.99
CA ARG A 23 11.40 -3.25 10.10
C ARG A 23 12.30 -4.43 9.74
N ALA A 24 11.84 -5.34 8.88
CA ALA A 24 12.64 -6.43 8.34
C ALA A 24 13.66 -5.97 7.28
N GLY A 25 13.69 -4.69 6.93
CA GLY A 25 14.62 -4.10 5.96
C GLY A 25 14.12 -4.13 4.51
N ALA A 26 12.87 -4.53 4.27
CA ALA A 26 12.30 -4.55 2.93
C ALA A 26 11.99 -3.13 2.44
N ARG A 27 12.29 -2.84 1.17
CA ARG A 27 11.78 -1.64 0.48
C ARG A 27 10.30 -1.86 0.17
N VAL A 28 9.43 -1.18 0.91
CA VAL A 28 7.97 -1.26 0.76
C VAL A 28 7.46 -0.03 0.01
N THR A 29 6.77 -0.27 -1.10
CA THR A 29 6.02 0.76 -1.85
C THR A 29 4.53 0.57 -1.56
N LEU A 30 3.91 1.57 -0.95
CA LEU A 30 2.46 1.65 -0.81
C LEU A 30 1.87 2.26 -2.07
N ALA A 31 1.04 1.52 -2.81
CA ALA A 31 0.50 1.97 -4.09
C ALA A 31 -1.01 2.16 -4.03
N SER A 32 -1.52 3.34 -4.37
CA SER A 32 -2.96 3.57 -4.50
C SER A 32 -3.47 2.96 -5.80
N VAL A 33 -4.51 2.13 -5.72
CA VAL A 33 -5.27 1.69 -6.90
C VAL A 33 -6.37 2.68 -7.30
N GLU A 34 -6.56 3.72 -6.49
CA GLU A 34 -7.49 4.82 -6.76
C GLU A 34 -6.84 5.92 -7.62
N PRO A 35 -7.61 6.87 -8.16
CA PRO A 35 -7.07 7.98 -8.96
C PRO A 35 -6.18 8.97 -8.18
N GLN A 36 -6.22 8.93 -6.84
CA GLN A 36 -5.47 9.83 -5.97
C GLN A 36 -4.61 9.07 -4.96
N MET A 37 -3.62 9.76 -4.38
CA MET A 37 -2.71 9.21 -3.38
C MET A 37 -3.39 8.98 -2.02
N GLU A 38 -4.41 9.77 -1.71
CA GLU A 38 -5.18 9.64 -0.47
C GLU A 38 -6.30 8.62 -0.64
N VAL A 39 -6.29 7.59 0.21
CA VAL A 39 -7.25 6.49 0.19
C VAL A 39 -7.99 6.44 1.51
N LYS A 40 -9.32 6.37 1.46
CA LYS A 40 -10.16 6.15 2.64
C LYS A 40 -10.25 4.65 2.94
N ALA A 41 -9.71 4.26 4.09
CA ALA A 41 -9.80 2.91 4.63
C ALA A 41 -11.19 2.60 5.19
N SER A 42 -11.43 1.34 5.55
CA SER A 42 -12.76 0.82 5.94
C SER A 42 -13.37 1.52 7.15
N TRP A 43 -12.58 2.00 8.12
CA TRP A 43 -13.09 2.75 9.29
C TRP A 43 -12.80 4.26 9.23
N GLY A 44 -12.56 4.80 8.03
CA GLY A 44 -12.44 6.24 7.80
C GLY A 44 -11.05 6.83 8.03
N VAL A 45 -10.07 6.00 8.41
CA VAL A 45 -8.65 6.36 8.39
C VAL A 45 -8.25 6.73 6.96
N THR A 46 -7.35 7.71 6.82
CA THR A 46 -6.81 8.10 5.52
C THR A 46 -5.39 7.58 5.40
N LEU A 47 -5.18 6.67 4.45
CA LEU A 47 -3.86 6.20 4.07
C LEU A 47 -3.36 7.05 2.91
N VAL A 48 -2.11 7.49 2.98
CA VAL A 48 -1.46 8.22 1.89
C VAL A 48 -0.46 7.29 1.25
N ALA A 49 -0.71 6.91 -0.01
CA ALA A 49 0.18 6.07 -0.78
C ALA A 49 1.51 6.77 -1.10
N ASP A 50 2.53 5.98 -1.40
CA ASP A 50 3.83 6.45 -1.91
C ASP A 50 3.80 6.70 -3.42
N ALA A 51 3.00 5.92 -4.16
CA ALA A 51 2.78 6.05 -5.61
C ALA A 51 1.36 5.66 -6.05
N LEU A 52 0.99 5.98 -7.28
CA LEU A 52 -0.17 5.38 -7.95
C LEU A 52 0.24 4.00 -8.51
N ILE A 53 -0.70 3.05 -8.56
CA ILE A 53 -0.44 1.71 -9.10
C ILE A 53 0.00 1.74 -10.57
N SER A 54 -0.52 2.70 -11.35
CA SER A 54 -0.13 2.93 -12.74
C SER A 54 1.34 3.36 -12.89
N ALA A 55 1.93 3.99 -11.87
CA ALA A 55 3.35 4.33 -11.86
C ALA A 55 4.24 3.12 -11.57
N CYS A 56 3.67 2.03 -11.06
CA CYS A 56 4.40 0.81 -10.68
C CYS A 56 4.41 -0.27 -11.78
N GLU A 57 3.76 -0.06 -12.94
CA GLU A 57 3.54 -1.08 -13.99
C GLU A 57 4.84 -1.72 -14.52
N LEU A 58 5.92 -0.94 -14.56
CA LEU A 58 7.22 -1.40 -15.07
C LEU A 58 8.19 -1.81 -13.94
N GLU A 59 7.77 -1.70 -12.69
CA GLU A 59 8.59 -2.13 -11.54
C GLU A 59 8.43 -3.62 -11.27
N VAL A 60 9.54 -4.28 -10.92
CA VAL A 60 9.54 -5.67 -10.45
C VAL A 60 9.62 -5.67 -8.93
N PHE A 61 8.72 -6.42 -8.29
CA PHE A 61 8.69 -6.58 -6.85
C PHE A 61 8.90 -8.06 -6.49
N ASP A 62 9.69 -8.32 -5.44
CA ASP A 62 9.89 -9.67 -4.92
C ASP A 62 8.62 -10.27 -4.29
N LEU A 63 7.67 -9.42 -3.92
CA LEU A 63 6.42 -9.77 -3.25
C LEU A 63 5.37 -8.68 -3.48
N VAL A 64 4.12 -9.10 -3.71
CA VAL A 64 2.91 -8.28 -3.68
C VAL A 64 2.02 -8.81 -2.55
N VAL A 65 1.65 -7.96 -1.59
CA VAL A 65 0.81 -8.35 -0.45
C VAL A 65 -0.47 -7.55 -0.44
N LEU A 66 -1.62 -8.22 -0.38
CA LEU A 66 -2.95 -7.61 -0.38
C LEU A 66 -3.52 -7.57 1.04
N PRO A 67 -3.74 -6.37 1.62
CA PRO A 67 -4.53 -6.17 2.82
C PRO A 67 -6.05 -6.05 2.51
#